data_AF-S7V736-F1
#
_entry.id   AF-S7V736-F1
#
_cell.length_a   1.000
_cell.length_b   1.000
_cell.length_c   1.000
_cell.angle_alpha   90.00
_cell.angle_beta   90.00
_cell.angle_gamma   90.00
#
_symmetry.space_group_name_H-M   'P 1'
#
loop_
_entity.id
_entity.type
_entity.pdbx_description
1 polymer ?
#
loop_
_entity_poly.entity_id
_entity_poly.type
_entity_poly.pdbx_seq_one_letter_code
_entity_poly.pdbx_strand_id
1 'polypeptide(L)' 'MQEVTVSVTKDLRFAVNDKQVSRDEIKNALTALLKDNKGYVVLHIDKEVPVEYLVEIGGYAASLGANVTIATQPFK' A
#
# COMPACT_ATOMS: atom_id res chain seq x y z
N MET A 1 -9.01 2.45 -15.12
CA MET A 1 -8.75 2.56 -13.67
C MET A 1 -7.46 1.83 -13.38
N GLN A 2 -6.56 2.42 -12.59
CA GLN A 2 -5.23 1.88 -12.32
C GLN A 2 -5.24 1.19 -10.96
N GLU A 3 -4.86 -0.09 -10.95
CA GLU A 3 -4.67 -0.87 -9.73
C GLU A 3 -3.19 -0.81 -9.32
N VAL A 4 -2.95 -0.56 -8.03
CA VAL A 4 -1.62 -0.55 -7.44
C VAL A 4 -1.62 -1.48 -6.23
N THR A 5 -0.72 -2.45 -6.22
CA THR A 5 -0.56 -3.38 -5.10
C THR A 5 0.55 -2.87 -4.20
N VAL A 6 0.27 -2.74 -2.91
CA VAL A 6 1.30 -2.46 -1.89
C VAL A 6 1.39 -3.65 -0.96
N SER A 7 2.59 -4.18 -0.76
CA SER A 7 2.83 -5.31 0.12
C SER A 7 3.73 -4.92 1.27
N VAL A 8 3.36 -5.32 2.49
CA VAL A 8 4.13 -5.13 3.71
C VAL A 8 4.27 -6.46 4.42
N THR A 9 5.52 -6.89 4.57
CA THR A 9 5.85 -8.13 5.28
C THR A 9 6.18 -7.87 6.74
N LYS A 10 6.15 -8.91 7.58
CA LYS A 10 6.52 -8.83 9.01
C LYS A 10 7.92 -8.27 9.28
N ASP A 11 8.84 -8.43 8.33
CA ASP A 11 10.22 -7.89 8.41
C ASP A 11 10.28 -6.41 7.98
N LEU A 12 9.14 -5.73 7.89
CA LEU A 12 8.98 -4.35 7.41
C LEU A 12 9.63 -4.13 6.03
N ARG A 13 9.54 -5.14 5.16
CA ARG A 13 9.87 -4.97 3.74
C ARG A 13 8.63 -4.49 3.01
N PHE A 14 8.81 -3.41 2.26
CA PHE A 14 7.77 -2.76 1.49
C PHE A 14 7.97 -3.04 0.01
N ALA A 15 6.89 -3.30 -0.70
CA ALA A 15 6.90 -3.42 -2.15
C ALA A 15 5.69 -2.72 -2.76
N VAL A 16 5.88 -2.13 -3.94
CA VAL A 16 4.82 -1.53 -4.75
C VAL A 16 4.87 -2.18 -6.12
N ASN A 17 3.79 -2.85 -6.54
CA ASN A 17 3.72 -3.65 -7.78
C ASN A 17 4.95 -4.59 -7.93
N ASP A 18 5.20 -5.39 -6.89
CA ASP A 18 6.32 -6.35 -6.80
C ASP A 18 7.74 -5.74 -6.78
N LYS A 19 7.87 -4.41 -6.83
CA LYS A 19 9.16 -3.73 -6.69
C LYS A 19 9.40 -3.36 -5.24
N GLN A 20 10.50 -3.86 -4.67
CA GLN A 20 10.94 -3.41 -3.35
C GLN A 20 11.24 -1.92 -3.35
N VAL A 21 10.73 -1.24 -2.34
CA VAL A 21 10.94 0.19 -2.12
C VAL A 21 11.22 0.42 -0.63
N SER A 22 11.89 1.52 -0.32
CA SER A 22 12.05 1.97 1.05
C SER A 22 10.75 2.60 1.57
N ARG A 23 10.56 2.66 2.89
CA ARG A 23 9.37 3.30 3.51
C ARG A 23 9.12 4.71 2.96
N ASP A 24 10.16 5.52 2.89
CA ASP A 24 10.11 6.91 2.41
C ASP A 24 9.76 7.01 0.91
N GLU A 25 10.05 5.96 0.14
CA GLU A 25 9.80 5.92 -1.29
C GLU A 25 8.35 5.52 -1.61
N ILE A 26 7.62 4.90 -0.69
CA ILE A 26 6.23 4.46 -0.90
C ILE A 26 5.35 5.61 -1.33
N LYS A 27 5.44 6.75 -0.63
CA LYS A 27 4.63 7.93 -0.94
C LYS A 27 4.89 8.41 -2.37
N ASN A 28 6.17 8.54 -2.74
CA ASN A 28 6.57 8.99 -4.06
C ASN A 28 6.17 7.99 -5.15
N ALA A 29 6.32 6.69 -4.88
CA ALA A 29 5.91 5.62 -5.78
C ALA A 29 4.39 5.63 -6.01
N LEU A 30 3.60 5.75 -4.94
CA LEU A 30 2.14 5.87 -5.00
C LEU A 30 1.73 7.12 -5.78
N THR A 31 2.32 8.29 -5.50
CA THR A 31 2.02 9.51 -6.25
C THR A 31 2.36 9.39 -7.73
N ALA A 32 3.50 8.78 -8.08
CA ALA A 32 3.90 8.58 -9.47
C ALA A 32 2.96 7.62 -10.22
N LEU A 33 2.46 6.59 -9.54
CA LEU A 33 1.56 5.59 -10.12
C LEU A 33 0.10 6.05 -10.15
N LEU A 34 -0.33 6.94 -9.25
CA LEU A 34 -1.71 7.43 -9.13
C LEU A 34 -1.92 8.83 -9.73
N LYS A 35 -0.89 9.38 -10.41
CA LYS A 35 -0.72 10.79 -10.82
C LYS A 35 -1.95 11.53 -11.39
N ASP A 36 -2.90 10.81 -11.99
CA ASP A 36 -4.06 11.41 -12.67
C ASP A 36 -5.37 10.60 -12.50
N ASN A 37 -5.41 9.57 -11.66
CA ASN A 37 -6.58 8.70 -11.58
C ASN A 37 -6.94 8.27 -10.17
N LYS A 38 -8.25 8.29 -9.89
CA LYS A 38 -8.88 7.55 -8.80
C LYS A 38 -8.61 6.06 -9.01
N GLY A 39 -7.46 5.60 -8.53
CA GLY A 39 -7.01 4.22 -8.61
C GLY A 39 -7.53 3.39 -7.45
N TYR A 40 -7.26 2.09 -7.52
CA TYR A 40 -7.44 1.18 -6.39
C TYR A 40 -6.06 0.84 -5.84
N VAL A 41 -5.89 0.96 -4.53
CA VAL A 41 -4.70 0.50 -3.83
C VAL A 41 -5.07 -0.74 -3.05
N VAL A 42 -4.49 -1.88 -3.42
CA VAL A 42 -4.67 -3.13 -2.69
C VAL A 42 -3.51 -3.29 -1.72
N LEU A 43 -3.77 -3.16 -0.42
CA LEU A 43 -2.80 -3.39 0.65
C LEU A 43 -2.79 -4.87 1.04
N HIS A 44 -1.70 -5.55 0.72
CA HIS A 44 -1.33 -6.83 1.27
C HIS A 44 -0.46 -6.61 2.50
N ILE A 45 -0.95 -7.02 3.66
CA ILE A 45 -0.23 -6.81 4.92
C ILE A 45 -0.24 -8.09 5.75
N ASP A 46 0.96 -8.50 6.17
CA ASP A 46 1.13 -9.60 7.10
C ASP A 46 0.50 -9.23 8.45
N LYS A 47 -0.10 -10.22 9.11
CA LYS A 47 -0.78 -10.06 10.40
C LYS A 47 0.10 -9.46 11.50
N GLU A 48 1.41 -9.74 11.44
CA GLU A 48 2.39 -9.32 12.44
C GLU A 48 2.84 -7.86 12.27
N VAL A 49 2.47 -7.22 11.15
CA VAL A 49 2.84 -5.82 10.90
C VAL A 49 2.02 -4.90 11.82
N PRO A 50 2.67 -3.98 12.55
CA PRO A 50 1.97 -3.02 13.38
C PRO A 50 0.99 -2.17 12.57
N VAL A 51 -0.18 -1.92 13.15
CA VAL A 51 -1.28 -1.21 12.47
C VAL A 51 -0.90 0.20 11.99
N GLU A 52 0.11 0.84 12.61
CA GLU A 52 0.61 2.15 12.20
C GLU A 52 1.02 2.18 10.71
N TYR A 53 1.66 1.11 10.21
CA TYR A 53 2.11 1.02 8.82
C TYR A 53 0.93 0.89 7.85
N LEU A 54 -0.12 0.18 8.26
CA LEU A 54 -1.37 0.09 7.52
C LEU A 54 -2.00 1.48 7.37
N VAL A 55 -2.14 2.18 8.49
CA VAL A 55 -2.78 3.50 8.55
C VAL A 55 -1.99 4.54 7.76
N GLU A 56 -0.66 4.51 7.86
CA GLU A 56 0.24 5.40 7.13
C GLU A 56 0.08 5.25 5.61
N ILE A 57 0.22 4.02 5.09
CA ILE A 57 0.14 3.74 3.66
C ILE A 57 -1.29 3.98 3.14
N GLY A 58 -2.30 3.53 3.89
CA GLY A 58 -3.70 3.77 3.57
C GLY A 58 -4.03 5.27 3.54
N GLY A 59 -3.48 6.05 4.47
CA GLY A 59 -3.60 7.50 4.51
C GLY A 59 -2.98 8.19 3.30
N TYR A 60 -1.82 7.73 2.83
CA TYR A 60 -1.21 8.26 1.60
C TYR A 60 -2.08 7.99 0.38
N ALA A 61 -2.56 6.76 0.21
CA ALA A 61 -3.44 6.40 -0.89
C ALA A 61 -4.76 7.18 -0.86
N ALA A 62 -5.39 7.29 0.31
CA ALA A 62 -6.62 8.07 0.50
C ALA A 62 -6.42 9.55 0.21
N SER A 63 -5.28 10.13 0.60
CA SER A 63 -4.93 11.53 0.30
C SER A 63 -4.78 11.79 -1.19
N LEU A 64 -4.47 10.77 -1.98
CA LEU A 64 -4.40 10.82 -3.44
C LEU A 64 -5.77 10.54 -4.10
N GLY A 65 -6.83 10.35 -3.32
CA GLY A 65 -8.18 10.06 -3.82
C GLY A 65 -8.34 8.62 -4.35
N ALA A 66 -7.43 7.72 -4.01
CA ALA A 66 -7.52 6.31 -4.35
C ALA A 66 -8.44 5.56 -3.37
N ASN A 67 -9.13 4.54 -3.88
CA ASN A 67 -9.88 3.61 -3.05
C ASN A 67 -8.92 2.58 -2.47
N VAL A 68 -8.94 2.41 -1.14
CA VAL A 68 -8.06 1.47 -0.46
C VAL A 68 -8.80 0.17 -0.19
N THR A 69 -8.26 -0.95 -0.64
CA THR A 69 -8.75 -2.30 -0.36
C THR A 69 -7.71 -3.04 0.44
N ILE A 70 -8.13 -3.68 1.53
CA ILE A 70 -7.22 -4.46 2.38
C ILE A 70 -7.39 -5.93 2.02
N ALA A 71 -6.29 -6.55 1.59
CA ALA A 71 -6.20 -7.96 1.33
C ALA A 71 -5.28 -8.60 2.39
N THR A 72 -5.87 -9.27 3.37
CA THR A 72 -5.11 -10.04 4.36
C THR A 72 -5.59 -11.48 4.38
N GLN A 73 -4.79 -12.38 4.94
CA GLN A 73 -5.22 -13.76 5.10
C GLN A 73 -6.38 -13.80 6.12
N PRO A 74 -7.55 -14.37 5.75
CA PRO A 74 -8.65 -14.54 6.69
C PRO A 74 -8.21 -15.44 7.84
N PHE A 75 -8.75 -15.21 9.04
CA PHE A 75 -8.43 -16.00 10.23
C PHE A 75 -8.60 -17.50 9.95
N LYS A 76 -7.57 -18.30 10.30
CA LYS A 76 -7.67 -19.77 10.38
C LYS A 76 -8.29 -20.18 11.69
#